data_AF-A0A1H9B0F7-F1
#
_entry.id   AF-A0A1H9B0F7-F1
#
_cell.length_a   1.000
_cell.length_b   1.000
_cell.length_c   1.000
_cell.angle_alpha   90.00
_cell.angle_beta   90.00
_cell.angle_gamma   90.00
#
_symmetry.space_group_name_H-M   'P 1'
#
loop_
_entity.id
_entity.type
_entity.pdbx_description
1 polymer ?
#
loop_
_entity_poly.entity_id
_entity_poly.type
_entity_poly.pdbx_seq_one_letter_code
_entity_poly.pdbx_strand_id
1 'polypeptide(L)'
;MNIHATTTQETPFVDMTICKQPRTEIAKKAKTRMVVESLIDQLLATRLIRNDRFFEQILYNKDIIWIQNGEVEGHLFAQANLTDQLKTKTNSFMMYMPTNPIVYEVNGEQYHLITRIDSTRAKPNLDRLSQEPNPVLSAARVNDLLCSIVIRFYETYMNDLEQIPHQDKLIAFAQQEYTQFLQAVKELNDYHFNWHPRGNGHELLLTLIDQLQILKSQPGKVVIDFTNTQGYVVVEPAYPVHKPSKKAVGAI
;
A
#
# COMPACT_ATOMS: atom_id res chain seq x y z
N MET A 1 -25.73 -2.50 43.95
CA MET A 1 -24.56 -2.72 43.08
C MET A 1 -25.10 -3.33 41.79
N ASN A 2 -25.44 -2.50 40.82
CA ASN A 2 -26.08 -2.94 39.57
C ASN A 2 -25.01 -2.95 38.48
N ILE A 3 -24.66 -4.15 38.01
CA ILE A 3 -23.78 -4.31 36.86
C ILE A 3 -24.65 -4.09 35.63
N HIS A 4 -24.62 -2.89 35.08
CA HIS A 4 -25.16 -2.62 33.75
C HIS A 4 -24.20 -3.24 32.72
N ALA A 5 -24.60 -4.40 32.18
CA ALA A 5 -24.02 -4.91 30.95
C ALA A 5 -24.46 -4.00 29.81
N THR A 6 -23.64 -3.02 29.48
CA THR A 6 -23.78 -2.23 28.25
C THR A 6 -23.51 -3.17 27.09
N THR A 7 -24.56 -3.67 26.45
CA THR A 7 -24.43 -4.35 25.16
C THR A 7 -24.03 -3.28 24.16
N THR A 8 -22.74 -3.21 23.83
CA THR A 8 -22.23 -2.39 22.74
C THR A 8 -22.94 -2.86 21.48
N GLN A 9 -23.92 -2.09 21.01
CA GLN A 9 -24.52 -2.31 19.70
C GLN A 9 -23.38 -2.17 18.69
N GLU A 10 -22.99 -3.29 18.07
CA GLU A 10 -22.07 -3.29 16.94
C GLU A 10 -22.67 -2.37 15.87
N THR A 11 -22.07 -1.19 15.72
CA THR A 11 -22.35 -0.31 14.59
C THR A 11 -22.10 -1.11 13.31
N PRO A 12 -23.05 -1.17 12.38
CA PRO A 12 -22.86 -1.90 11.13
C PRO A 12 -21.63 -1.32 10.42
N PHE A 13 -20.61 -2.16 10.20
CA PHE A 13 -19.40 -1.80 9.45
C PHE A 13 -19.81 -1.18 8.11
N VAL A 14 -19.64 0.14 7.98
CA VAL A 14 -19.73 0.83 6.70
C VAL A 14 -18.41 0.56 6.01
N ASP A 15 -18.45 -0.17 4.89
CA ASP A 15 -17.24 -0.43 4.11
C ASP A 15 -16.65 0.92 3.69
N MET A 16 -15.41 1.19 4.10
CA MET A 16 -14.69 2.38 3.67
C MET A 16 -14.64 2.41 2.13
N THR A 17 -14.85 3.59 1.56
CA THR A 17 -14.74 3.82 0.12
C THR A 17 -13.46 4.60 -0.16
N ILE A 18 -12.72 4.19 -1.19
CA ILE A 18 -11.53 4.89 -1.69
C ILE A 18 -11.71 5.03 -3.20
N CYS A 19 -11.80 6.25 -3.69
CA CYS A 19 -12.04 6.53 -5.11
C CYS A 19 -11.09 7.61 -5.62
N LYS A 20 -10.37 7.32 -6.70
CA LYS A 20 -9.51 8.30 -7.35
C LYS A 20 -10.34 9.35 -8.08
N GLN A 21 -10.04 10.63 -7.88
CA GLN A 21 -10.69 11.69 -8.64
C GLN A 21 -10.14 11.75 -10.08
N PRO A 22 -11.01 11.99 -11.09
CA PRO A 22 -10.56 12.21 -12.45
C PRO A 22 -9.60 13.40 -12.51
N ARG A 23 -8.52 13.27 -13.29
CA ARG A 23 -7.59 14.36 -13.53
C ARG A 23 -7.15 14.38 -14.98
N THR A 24 -6.92 15.58 -15.51
CA THR A 24 -6.33 15.74 -16.84
C THR A 24 -4.81 15.62 -16.73
N GLU A 25 -4.23 14.57 -17.33
CA GLU A 25 -2.79 14.40 -17.36
C GLU A 25 -2.15 15.44 -18.30
N ILE A 26 -1.36 16.34 -17.73
CA ILE A 26 -0.57 17.28 -18.54
C ILE A 26 0.67 16.52 -19.02
N ALA A 27 0.56 15.92 -20.20
CA ALA A 27 1.55 15.04 -20.81
C ALA A 27 2.95 15.66 -20.88
N LYS A 28 3.89 15.13 -20.08
CA LYS A 28 5.36 15.23 -20.25
C LYS A 28 6.04 14.08 -19.51
N LYS A 29 6.25 12.94 -20.19
CA LYS A 29 6.91 11.70 -19.75
C LYS A 29 6.30 11.07 -18.47
N ALA A 30 6.36 9.74 -18.35
CA ALA A 30 6.04 9.06 -17.09
C ALA A 30 6.97 9.60 -16.01
N LYS A 31 6.45 10.47 -15.13
CA LYS A 31 7.23 11.02 -14.01
C LYS A 31 7.25 9.98 -12.90
N THR A 32 8.32 9.93 -12.13
CA THR A 32 8.48 9.04 -10.96
C THR A 32 7.24 8.97 -10.05
N ARG A 33 6.52 10.09 -9.89
CA ARG A 33 5.22 10.16 -9.18
C ARG A 33 4.11 9.25 -9.73
N MET A 34 4.07 9.04 -11.05
CA MET A 34 3.05 8.21 -11.71
C MET A 34 3.29 6.73 -11.43
N VAL A 35 4.49 6.33 -11.03
CA VAL A 35 4.80 4.94 -10.68
C VAL A 35 4.17 4.59 -9.33
N VAL A 36 4.31 5.48 -8.33
CA VAL A 36 3.66 5.29 -7.02
C VAL A 36 2.15 5.29 -7.16
N GLU A 37 1.62 6.23 -7.94
CA GLU A 37 0.19 6.29 -8.28
C GLU A 37 -0.29 5.00 -8.96
N SER A 38 0.42 4.53 -10.00
CA SER A 38 0.08 3.29 -10.70
C SER A 38 0.08 2.10 -9.77
N LEU A 39 1.05 2.01 -8.84
CA LEU A 39 1.09 0.94 -7.85
C LEU A 39 -0.11 1.00 -6.91
N ILE A 40 -0.46 2.17 -6.37
CA ILE A 40 -1.63 2.32 -5.51
C ILE A 40 -2.92 1.97 -6.25
N ASP A 41 -3.08 2.45 -7.48
CA ASP A 41 -4.26 2.13 -8.31
C ASP A 41 -4.34 0.63 -8.60
N GLN A 42 -3.20 -0.02 -8.89
CA GLN A 42 -3.12 -1.46 -9.10
C GLN A 42 -3.53 -2.23 -7.84
N LEU A 43 -2.98 -1.86 -6.67
CA LEU A 43 -3.29 -2.54 -5.41
C LEU A 43 -4.76 -2.37 -5.01
N LEU A 44 -5.32 -1.16 -5.13
CA LEU A 44 -6.75 -0.90 -4.92
C LEU A 44 -7.62 -1.71 -5.89
N ALA A 45 -7.20 -1.84 -7.15
CA ALA A 45 -7.92 -2.60 -8.14
C ALA A 45 -7.99 -4.08 -7.77
N THR A 46 -6.99 -4.65 -7.09
CA THR A 46 -7.00 -6.09 -6.70
C THR A 46 -8.19 -6.48 -5.85
N ARG A 47 -8.70 -5.58 -4.99
CA ARG A 47 -9.77 -5.87 -4.00
C ARG A 47 -9.45 -7.07 -3.10
N LEU A 48 -8.17 -7.36 -2.89
CA LEU A 48 -7.73 -8.48 -2.05
C LEU A 48 -7.66 -8.10 -0.57
N ILE A 49 -7.47 -6.81 -0.27
CA ILE A 49 -7.47 -6.25 1.08
C ILE A 49 -8.68 -5.32 1.19
N ARG A 50 -9.37 -5.35 2.34
CA ARG A 50 -10.50 -4.45 2.60
C ARG A 50 -10.01 -3.00 2.66
N ASN A 51 -10.81 -2.05 2.18
CA ASN A 51 -10.37 -0.65 2.02
C ASN A 51 -9.91 0.03 3.32
N ASP A 52 -10.55 -0.26 4.45
CA ASP A 52 -10.14 0.24 5.77
C ASP A 52 -8.75 -0.27 6.16
N ARG A 53 -8.50 -1.58 5.99
CA ARG A 53 -7.21 -2.21 6.22
C ARG A 53 -6.16 -1.66 5.25
N PHE A 54 -6.51 -1.51 3.97
CA PHE A 54 -5.63 -0.90 2.97
C PHE A 54 -5.26 0.54 3.35
N PHE A 55 -6.23 1.33 3.81
CA PHE A 55 -5.99 2.69 4.25
C PHE A 55 -5.05 2.74 5.46
N GLU A 56 -5.37 2.00 6.52
CA GLU A 56 -4.60 2.01 7.77
C GLU A 56 -3.19 1.43 7.60
N GLN A 57 -3.08 0.28 6.94
CA GLN A 57 -1.84 -0.50 6.89
C GLN A 57 -0.90 -0.06 5.76
N ILE A 58 -1.40 0.70 4.77
CA ILE A 58 -0.60 1.14 3.61
C ILE A 58 -0.66 2.65 3.44
N LEU A 59 -1.85 3.24 3.25
CA LEU A 59 -1.96 4.67 2.91
C LEU A 59 -1.65 5.61 4.07
N TYR A 60 -1.90 5.16 5.30
CA TYR A 60 -1.74 5.92 6.54
C TYR A 60 -0.77 5.24 7.54
N ASN A 61 0.18 4.46 7.00
CA ASN A 61 1.15 3.72 7.80
C ASN A 61 2.47 4.50 7.97
N LYS A 62 2.87 4.73 9.22
CA LYS A 62 4.08 5.48 9.59
C LYS A 62 5.38 4.82 9.13
N ASP A 63 5.38 3.50 8.99
CA ASP A 63 6.55 2.72 8.57
C ASP A 63 6.82 2.85 7.06
N ILE A 64 5.81 3.24 6.28
CA ILE A 64 5.96 3.47 4.84
C ILE A 64 6.48 4.88 4.61
N ILE A 65 5.71 5.86 5.06
CA ILE A 65 6.08 7.26 5.03
C ILE A 65 5.32 8.02 6.11
N TRP A 66 6.04 8.85 6.84
CA TRP A 66 5.47 9.71 7.87
C TRP A 66 6.19 11.03 7.85
N ILE A 67 5.44 12.11 7.92
CA ILE A 67 5.93 13.48 7.91
C ILE A 67 5.17 14.23 8.99
N GLN A 68 5.89 14.92 9.86
CA GLN A 68 5.27 15.75 10.89
C GLN A 68 5.77 17.19 10.79
N ASN A 69 4.85 18.13 10.93
CA ASN A 69 5.16 19.55 11.08
C ASN A 69 4.31 20.14 12.21
N GLY A 70 4.90 20.30 13.40
CA GLY A 70 4.14 20.63 14.60
C GLY A 70 3.11 19.55 14.91
N GLU A 71 1.84 19.93 14.99
CA GLU A 71 0.72 19.02 15.24
C GLU A 71 0.16 18.36 13.97
N VAL A 72 0.62 18.78 12.79
CA VAL A 72 0.12 18.26 11.51
C VAL A 72 0.94 17.06 11.06
N GLU A 73 0.27 15.94 10.84
CA GLU A 73 0.87 14.72 10.29
C GLU A 73 0.43 14.48 8.84
N GLY A 74 1.33 13.92 8.03
CA GLY A 74 1.06 13.41 6.70
C GLY A 74 1.70 12.04 6.52
N HIS A 75 0.99 11.13 5.86
CA HIS A 75 1.47 9.80 5.53
C HIS A 75 1.55 9.68 4.00
N LEU A 76 1.45 8.47 3.44
CA LEU A 76 1.43 8.34 1.99
C LEU A 76 0.25 9.13 1.41
N PHE A 77 -0.86 9.14 2.15
CA PHE A 77 -1.96 10.08 2.01
C PHE A 77 -1.91 11.16 3.08
N ALA A 78 -2.18 12.40 2.67
CA ALA A 78 -2.40 13.53 3.57
C ALA A 78 -3.72 14.21 3.23
N GLN A 79 -4.50 14.60 4.24
CA GLN A 79 -5.76 15.31 4.01
C GLN A 79 -5.52 16.60 3.21
N ALA A 80 -6.32 16.83 2.18
CA ALA A 80 -6.15 17.90 1.20
C ALA A 80 -6.02 19.28 1.87
N ASN A 81 -6.89 19.57 2.85
CA ASN A 81 -6.94 20.81 3.63
C ASN A 81 -5.73 21.01 4.57
N LEU A 82 -5.00 19.96 4.91
CA LEU A 82 -3.79 20.02 5.75
C LEU A 82 -2.50 20.00 4.92
N THR A 83 -2.57 19.66 3.64
CA THR A 83 -1.37 19.50 2.80
C THR A 83 -0.56 20.78 2.63
N ASP A 84 -1.17 21.96 2.69
CA ASP A 84 -0.45 23.23 2.66
C ASP A 84 0.40 23.47 3.92
N GLN A 85 -0.09 23.01 5.07
CA GLN A 85 0.60 23.15 6.36
C GLN A 85 1.80 22.21 6.48
N LEU A 86 1.77 21.09 5.75
CA LEU A 86 2.94 20.21 5.63
C LEU A 86 4.09 20.92 4.86
N LYS A 87 3.84 21.88 3.97
CA LYS A 87 4.83 22.45 3.01
C LYS A 87 5.97 23.28 3.61
N THR A 88 6.06 23.47 4.93
CA THR A 88 6.94 24.51 5.49
C THR A 88 8.44 24.18 5.40
N LYS A 89 9.26 25.23 5.27
CA LYS A 89 10.72 25.23 5.07
C LYS A 89 11.53 24.75 6.30
N THR A 90 11.01 23.86 7.13
CA THR A 90 11.67 23.53 8.40
C THR A 90 12.94 22.71 8.21
N ASN A 91 13.19 22.13 7.01
CA ASN A 91 14.29 21.20 6.78
C ASN A 91 15.10 21.40 5.47
N SER A 92 15.12 22.59 4.86
CA SER A 92 15.80 22.84 3.56
C SER A 92 15.26 22.04 2.35
N PHE A 93 14.33 21.11 2.59
CA PHE A 93 13.60 20.36 1.58
C PHE A 93 12.19 20.95 1.47
N MET A 94 11.90 21.64 0.37
CA MET A 94 10.51 21.93 0.02
C MET A 94 9.86 20.61 -0.41
N MET A 95 8.83 20.19 0.32
CA MET A 95 7.84 19.27 -0.23
C MET A 95 7.05 20.05 -1.28
N TYR A 96 7.49 20.02 -2.54
CA TYR A 96 6.65 20.53 -3.62
C TYR A 96 5.55 19.49 -3.80
N MET A 97 4.44 19.69 -3.10
CA MET A 97 3.17 19.12 -3.57
C MET A 97 3.03 19.56 -5.02
N PRO A 98 2.81 18.61 -5.95
CA PRO A 98 2.76 18.95 -7.36
C PRO A 98 1.64 19.96 -7.59
N THR A 99 1.86 20.91 -8.51
CA THR A 99 0.86 21.87 -9.00
C THR A 99 -0.42 21.21 -9.55
N ASN A 100 -0.41 19.89 -9.71
CA ASN A 100 -1.55 19.05 -10.05
C ASN A 100 -1.49 17.81 -9.12
N PRO A 101 -2.10 17.86 -7.92
CA PRO A 101 -2.12 16.76 -6.97
C PRO A 101 -2.88 15.56 -7.53
N ILE A 102 -2.49 14.36 -7.09
CA ILE A 102 -3.29 13.15 -7.30
C ILE A 102 -4.19 13.05 -6.09
N VAL A 103 -5.50 13.14 -6.33
CA VAL A 103 -6.50 13.22 -5.27
C VAL A 103 -7.29 11.92 -5.23
N TYR A 104 -7.44 11.40 -4.02
CA TYR A 104 -8.33 10.29 -3.70
C TYR A 104 -9.38 10.79 -2.72
N GLU A 105 -10.61 10.35 -2.90
CA GLU A 105 -11.70 10.56 -1.96
C GLU A 105 -11.83 9.31 -1.08
N VAL A 106 -11.73 9.50 0.24
CA VAL A 106 -11.89 8.46 1.25
C VAL A 106 -13.10 8.82 2.09
N ASN A 107 -14.20 8.06 1.96
CA ASN A 107 -15.48 8.36 2.62
C ASN A 107 -15.97 9.82 2.44
N GLY A 108 -15.75 10.41 1.26
CA GLY A 108 -16.13 11.79 0.97
C GLY A 108 -15.07 12.84 1.35
N GLU A 109 -14.02 12.47 2.08
CA GLU A 109 -12.91 13.36 2.40
C GLU A 109 -11.79 13.29 1.35
N GLN A 110 -11.23 14.44 1.00
CA GLN A 110 -10.17 14.51 -0.01
C GLN A 110 -8.79 14.31 0.61
N TYR A 111 -8.03 13.39 0.03
CA TYR A 111 -6.64 13.10 0.36
C TYR A 111 -5.75 13.30 -0.85
N HIS A 112 -4.58 13.88 -0.64
CA HIS A 112 -3.53 13.99 -1.64
C HIS A 112 -2.52 12.86 -1.45
N LEU A 113 -2.16 12.18 -2.53
CA LEU A 113 -1.03 11.25 -2.55
C LEU A 113 0.28 12.06 -2.52
N ILE A 114 1.11 11.81 -1.51
CA ILE A 114 2.44 12.40 -1.41
C ILE A 114 3.36 11.76 -2.44
N THR A 115 3.79 12.54 -3.42
CA THR A 115 4.49 12.02 -4.61
C THR A 115 5.86 12.61 -4.90
N ARG A 116 6.32 13.60 -4.12
CA ARG A 116 7.66 14.19 -4.33
C ARG A 116 8.71 13.43 -3.54
N ILE A 117 9.17 12.35 -4.16
CA ILE A 117 10.29 11.54 -3.69
C ILE A 117 11.34 11.54 -4.80
N ASP A 118 12.29 12.46 -4.71
CA ASP A 118 13.03 12.97 -5.88
C ASP A 118 14.20 12.08 -6.39
N SER A 119 14.43 10.89 -5.81
CA SER A 119 15.54 10.02 -6.26
C SER A 119 15.09 8.62 -6.65
N THR A 120 15.15 8.33 -7.96
CA THR A 120 15.12 6.97 -8.55
C THR A 120 16.51 6.32 -8.56
N ARG A 121 17.57 7.09 -8.30
CA ARG A 121 18.97 6.62 -8.42
C ARG A 121 19.46 5.84 -7.22
N ALA A 122 18.84 6.05 -6.07
CA ALA A 122 19.25 5.39 -4.84
C ALA A 122 18.59 4.02 -4.73
N LYS A 123 19.40 3.01 -4.38
CA LYS A 123 18.91 1.65 -4.15
C LYS A 123 17.96 1.57 -2.95
N PRO A 124 16.97 0.66 -2.98
CA PRO A 124 16.08 0.43 -1.86
C PRO A 124 16.85 -0.01 -0.60
N ASN A 125 16.53 0.55 0.56
CA ASN A 125 17.05 0.16 1.86
C ASN A 125 15.97 -0.53 2.69
N LEU A 126 15.93 -1.87 2.60
CA LEU A 126 14.95 -2.69 3.30
C LEU A 126 15.16 -2.68 4.83
N ASP A 127 16.40 -2.52 5.30
CA ASP A 127 16.73 -2.53 6.73
C ASP A 127 16.06 -1.37 7.48
N ARG A 128 15.68 -0.29 6.78
CA ARG A 128 14.95 0.83 7.38
C ARG A 128 13.55 0.44 7.84
N LEU A 129 12.93 -0.58 7.26
CA LEU A 129 11.62 -1.08 7.68
C LEU A 129 11.65 -1.69 9.09
N SER A 130 12.83 -2.09 9.56
CA SER A 130 13.05 -2.64 10.90
C SER A 130 13.44 -1.57 11.93
N GLN A 131 13.54 -0.31 11.52
CA GLN A 131 13.89 0.80 12.39
C GLN A 131 12.64 1.53 12.87
N GLU A 132 12.73 2.18 14.03
CA GLU A 132 11.64 3.00 14.53
C GLU A 132 11.34 4.15 13.55
N PRO A 133 10.07 4.38 13.17
CA PRO A 133 9.68 5.46 12.28
C PRO A 133 10.08 6.82 12.84
N ASN A 134 10.59 7.68 11.97
CA ASN A 134 10.97 9.04 12.33
C ASN A 134 10.20 10.02 11.43
N PRO A 135 9.57 11.08 11.98
CA PRO A 135 8.71 12.01 11.24
C PRO A 135 9.43 12.93 10.23
N VAL A 136 10.71 12.67 9.93
CA VAL A 136 11.40 13.24 8.77
C VAL A 136 10.88 12.54 7.51
N LEU A 137 11.11 13.09 6.31
CA LEU A 137 10.90 12.43 5.01
C LEU A 137 11.54 11.03 5.01
N SER A 138 10.83 10.04 5.57
CA SER A 138 11.38 8.73 5.85
C SER A 138 11.64 8.03 4.53
N ALA A 139 10.77 8.23 3.53
CA ALA A 139 10.95 7.76 2.17
C ALA A 139 11.57 8.81 1.22
N ALA A 140 12.79 9.31 1.50
CA ALA A 140 13.50 10.20 0.57
C ALA A 140 13.84 9.57 -0.81
N ARG A 141 13.51 8.28 -1.04
CA ARG A 141 13.84 7.51 -2.25
C ARG A 141 12.63 6.72 -2.72
N VAL A 142 12.29 6.84 -4.01
CA VAL A 142 11.05 6.27 -4.54
C VAL A 142 11.09 4.76 -4.50
N ASN A 143 12.28 4.19 -4.71
CA ASN A 143 12.48 2.75 -4.68
C ASN A 143 12.23 2.16 -3.29
N ASP A 144 12.61 2.89 -2.22
CA ASP A 144 12.25 2.48 -0.85
C ASP A 144 10.73 2.46 -0.71
N LEU A 145 10.05 3.55 -1.14
CA LEU A 145 8.60 3.65 -1.01
C LEU A 145 7.89 2.50 -1.74
N LEU A 146 8.28 2.21 -2.98
CA LEU A 146 7.70 1.12 -3.76
C LEU A 146 7.86 -0.22 -3.06
N CYS A 147 9.06 -0.51 -2.55
CA CYS A 147 9.30 -1.73 -1.77
C CYS A 147 8.45 -1.76 -0.49
N SER A 148 8.41 -0.67 0.29
CA SER A 148 7.62 -0.57 1.52
C SER A 148 6.13 -0.83 1.27
N ILE A 149 5.56 -0.25 0.19
CA ILE A 149 4.16 -0.47 -0.19
C ILE A 149 3.91 -1.95 -0.53
N VAL A 150 4.77 -2.55 -1.36
CA VAL A 150 4.64 -3.98 -1.74
C VAL A 150 4.74 -4.86 -0.50
N ILE A 151 5.75 -4.65 0.34
CA ILE A 151 5.98 -5.43 1.57
C ILE A 151 4.76 -5.36 2.49
N ARG A 152 4.29 -4.15 2.81
CA ARG A 152 3.13 -3.96 3.68
C ARG A 152 1.84 -4.51 3.07
N PHE A 153 1.70 -4.52 1.75
CA PHE A 153 0.58 -5.20 1.08
C PHE A 153 0.61 -6.71 1.34
N TYR A 154 1.73 -7.39 1.08
CA TYR A 154 1.82 -8.84 1.31
C TYR A 154 1.62 -9.20 2.78
N GLU A 155 2.27 -8.48 3.69
CA GLU A 155 2.13 -8.73 5.14
C GLU A 155 0.67 -8.54 5.57
N THR A 156 0.02 -7.46 5.15
CA THR A 156 -1.40 -7.22 5.49
C THR A 156 -2.30 -8.30 4.91
N TYR A 157 -2.09 -8.66 3.64
CA TYR A 157 -2.88 -9.67 2.96
C TYR A 157 -2.76 -11.05 3.63
N MET A 158 -1.54 -11.48 3.97
CA MET A 158 -1.31 -12.75 4.65
C MET A 158 -1.88 -12.74 6.07
N ASN A 159 -1.62 -11.69 6.86
CA ASN A 159 -2.15 -11.56 8.23
C ASN A 159 -3.69 -11.59 8.27
N ASP A 160 -4.33 -10.94 7.29
CA ASP A 160 -5.79 -10.91 7.20
C ASP A 160 -6.34 -12.27 6.70
N LEU A 161 -5.62 -12.98 5.82
CA LEU A 161 -5.97 -14.34 5.38
C LEU A 161 -5.89 -15.37 6.52
N GLU A 162 -4.96 -15.23 7.47
CA GLU A 162 -4.85 -16.13 8.63
C GLU A 162 -6.13 -16.17 9.48
N GLN A 163 -6.94 -15.11 9.42
CA GLN A 163 -8.24 -15.04 10.11
C GLN A 163 -9.34 -15.83 9.38
N ILE A 164 -9.08 -16.35 8.18
CA ILE A 164 -10.05 -17.04 7.33
C ILE A 164 -9.70 -18.54 7.28
N PRO A 165 -10.65 -19.44 7.59
CA PRO A 165 -10.42 -20.88 7.50
C PRO A 165 -10.01 -21.34 6.10
N HIS A 166 -9.15 -22.36 6.05
CA HIS A 166 -8.74 -23.09 4.83
C HIS A 166 -7.96 -22.27 3.79
N GLN A 167 -7.22 -21.25 4.21
CA GLN A 167 -6.39 -20.41 3.32
C GLN A 167 -4.92 -20.83 3.23
N ASP A 168 -4.52 -21.95 3.84
CA ASP A 168 -3.12 -22.37 4.00
C ASP A 168 -2.32 -22.36 2.68
N LYS A 169 -2.93 -22.82 1.58
CA LYS A 169 -2.28 -22.83 0.26
C LYS A 169 -2.05 -21.44 -0.31
N LEU A 170 -3.02 -20.55 -0.16
CA LEU A 170 -2.93 -19.18 -0.64
C LEU A 170 -1.93 -18.37 0.19
N ILE A 171 -1.93 -18.57 1.51
CA ILE A 171 -0.94 -17.98 2.41
C ILE A 171 0.47 -18.47 2.03
N ALA A 172 0.65 -19.78 1.83
CA ALA A 172 1.94 -20.33 1.42
C ALA A 172 2.43 -19.76 0.08
N PHE A 173 1.54 -19.64 -0.90
CA PHE A 173 1.87 -19.02 -2.20
C PHE A 173 2.25 -17.54 -2.04
N ALA A 174 1.46 -16.76 -1.30
CA ALA A 174 1.74 -15.34 -1.06
C ALA A 174 3.06 -15.15 -0.30
N GLN A 175 3.33 -15.97 0.73
CA GLN A 175 4.58 -15.94 1.50
C GLN A 175 5.77 -16.28 0.61
N GLN A 176 5.62 -17.24 -0.29
CA GLN A 176 6.67 -17.61 -1.22
C GLN A 176 6.97 -16.47 -2.19
N GLU A 177 5.96 -15.90 -2.84
CA GLU A 177 6.10 -14.77 -3.77
C GLU A 177 6.72 -13.55 -3.06
N TYR A 178 6.28 -13.26 -1.83
CA TYR A 178 6.86 -12.24 -0.96
C TYR A 178 8.35 -12.48 -0.69
N THR A 179 8.73 -13.70 -0.32
CA THR A 179 10.12 -14.07 -0.04
C THR A 179 10.99 -13.96 -1.30
N GLN A 180 10.47 -14.39 -2.45
CA GLN A 180 11.15 -14.27 -3.74
C GLN A 180 11.36 -12.80 -4.13
N PHE A 181 10.37 -11.94 -3.90
CA PHE A 181 10.50 -10.50 -4.11
C PHE A 181 11.63 -9.90 -3.26
N LEU A 182 11.66 -10.18 -1.96
CA LEU A 182 12.71 -9.67 -1.06
C LEU A 182 14.10 -10.13 -1.51
N GLN A 183 14.25 -11.40 -1.89
CA GLN A 183 15.51 -11.96 -2.38
C GLN A 183 15.93 -11.30 -3.70
N ALA A 184 15.00 -11.11 -4.65
CA ALA A 184 15.29 -10.44 -5.92
C ALA A 184 15.69 -8.97 -5.73
N VAL A 185 15.07 -8.25 -4.79
CA VAL A 185 15.47 -6.87 -4.43
C VAL A 185 16.88 -6.84 -3.83
N LYS A 186 17.23 -7.83 -2.99
CA LYS A 186 18.57 -7.96 -2.44
C LYS A 186 19.61 -8.20 -3.53
N GLU A 187 19.36 -9.11 -4.46
CA GLU A 187 20.24 -9.38 -5.61
C GLU A 187 20.40 -8.14 -6.50
N LEU A 188 19.29 -7.42 -6.73
CA LEU A 188 19.29 -6.14 -7.45
C LEU A 188 20.19 -5.09 -6.76
N ASN A 189 20.22 -5.09 -5.42
CA ASN A 189 21.02 -4.19 -4.58
C ASN A 189 22.51 -4.54 -4.50
N ASP A 190 22.83 -5.83 -4.62
CA ASP A 190 24.20 -6.35 -4.56
C ASP A 190 24.98 -6.04 -5.83
N TYR A 191 24.32 -5.98 -6.98
CA TYR A 191 24.96 -5.57 -8.23
C TYR A 191 25.04 -4.03 -8.35
N HIS A 192 26.16 -3.47 -7.89
CA HIS A 192 26.38 -2.02 -7.80
C HIS A 192 26.14 -1.23 -9.11
N PHE A 193 26.36 -1.84 -10.28
CA PHE A 193 26.14 -1.15 -11.57
C PHE A 193 24.67 -0.81 -11.84
N ASN A 194 23.70 -1.52 -11.23
CA ASN A 194 22.28 -1.20 -11.35
C ASN A 194 21.97 0.21 -10.86
N TRP A 195 22.67 0.67 -9.82
CA TRP A 195 22.40 1.94 -9.14
C TRP A 195 23.39 3.04 -9.52
N HIS A 196 24.24 2.79 -10.53
CA HIS A 196 25.05 3.82 -11.16
C HIS A 196 24.15 4.86 -11.86
N PRO A 197 24.55 6.12 -12.05
CA PRO A 197 23.75 7.12 -12.78
C PRO A 197 23.33 6.74 -14.21
N ARG A 198 23.95 5.71 -14.80
CA ARG A 198 23.61 5.12 -16.11
C ARG A 198 23.02 3.70 -16.01
N GLY A 199 22.88 3.19 -14.78
CA GLY A 199 22.24 1.91 -14.52
C GLY A 199 20.72 2.02 -14.63
N ASN A 200 20.08 0.86 -14.66
CA ASN A 200 18.64 0.68 -14.84
C ASN A 200 17.97 0.05 -13.61
N GLY A 201 18.55 0.22 -12.42
CA GLY A 201 18.06 -0.42 -11.20
C GLY A 201 16.61 -0.05 -10.86
N HIS A 202 16.18 1.17 -11.18
CA HIS A 202 14.78 1.57 -11.02
C HIS A 202 13.86 0.75 -11.93
N GLU A 203 14.16 0.69 -13.23
CA GLU A 203 13.37 -0.05 -14.21
C GLU A 203 13.34 -1.56 -13.92
N LEU A 204 14.46 -2.10 -13.45
CA LEU A 204 14.54 -3.49 -13.00
C LEU A 204 13.65 -3.73 -11.77
N LEU A 205 13.65 -2.82 -10.79
CA LEU A 205 12.74 -2.90 -9.65
C LEU A 205 11.27 -2.88 -10.10
N LEU A 206 10.90 -2.01 -11.04
CA LEU A 206 9.54 -1.99 -11.58
C LEU A 206 9.17 -3.31 -12.26
N THR A 207 10.13 -3.92 -12.96
CA THR A 207 9.95 -5.24 -13.58
C THR A 207 9.73 -6.33 -12.52
N LEU A 208 10.45 -6.29 -11.41
CA LEU A 208 10.24 -7.23 -10.30
C LEU A 208 8.83 -7.09 -9.71
N ILE A 209 8.37 -5.85 -9.50
CA ILE A 209 7.01 -5.58 -8.97
C ILE A 209 5.94 -6.04 -9.98
N ASP A 210 6.13 -5.77 -11.27
CA ASP A 210 5.20 -6.19 -12.32
C ASP A 210 5.11 -7.72 -12.48
N GLN A 211 6.13 -8.47 -12.06
CA GLN A 211 6.11 -9.93 -12.14
C GLN A 211 5.24 -10.59 -11.05
N LEU A 212 4.92 -9.87 -9.97
CA LEU A 212 4.14 -10.35 -8.84
C LEU A 212 2.69 -10.66 -9.25
N GLN A 213 2.32 -11.94 -9.20
CA GLN A 213 1.03 -12.47 -9.63
C GLN A 213 -0.10 -12.02 -8.72
N ILE A 214 0.09 -11.98 -7.40
CA ILE A 214 -0.95 -11.53 -6.47
C ILE A 214 -1.35 -10.08 -6.77
N LEU A 215 -0.37 -9.20 -7.04
CA LEU A 215 -0.65 -7.78 -7.34
C LEU A 215 -1.38 -7.56 -8.67
N LYS A 216 -1.44 -8.57 -9.54
CA LYS A 216 -2.17 -8.53 -10.82
C LYS A 216 -3.46 -9.36 -10.78
N SER A 217 -3.77 -9.94 -9.64
CA SER A 217 -4.90 -10.86 -9.48
C SER A 217 -6.14 -10.13 -8.97
N GLN A 218 -7.26 -10.83 -9.11
CA GLN A 218 -8.57 -10.46 -8.58
C GLN A 218 -9.10 -11.69 -7.82
N PRO A 219 -10.06 -11.51 -6.89
CA PRO A 219 -10.82 -12.61 -6.32
C PRO A 219 -11.29 -13.61 -7.38
N GLY A 220 -11.08 -14.91 -7.13
CA GLY A 220 -11.40 -16.02 -8.03
C GLY A 220 -10.36 -16.30 -9.11
N LYS A 221 -9.28 -15.52 -9.22
CA LYS A 221 -8.21 -15.79 -10.19
C LYS A 221 -7.49 -17.08 -9.83
N VAL A 222 -7.36 -17.99 -10.79
CA VAL A 222 -6.52 -19.19 -10.66
C VAL A 222 -5.09 -18.85 -11.06
N VAL A 223 -4.14 -19.10 -10.16
CA VAL A 223 -2.70 -18.92 -10.38
C VAL A 223 -2.04 -20.30 -10.29
N ILE A 224 -1.17 -20.59 -11.24
CA ILE A 224 -0.41 -21.85 -11.27
C ILE A 224 0.84 -21.65 -10.40
N ASP A 225 1.01 -22.52 -9.41
CA ASP A 225 2.23 -22.59 -8.62
C ASP A 225 3.22 -23.53 -9.35
N PHE A 226 4.13 -22.92 -10.12
CA PHE A 226 5.15 -23.66 -10.87
C PHE A 226 6.30 -24.17 -10.00
N THR A 227 6.33 -23.80 -8.73
CA THR A 227 7.47 -23.94 -7.82
C THR A 227 7.22 -24.96 -6.72
N ASN A 228 5.95 -25.21 -6.36
CA ASN A 228 5.54 -26.24 -5.42
C ASN A 228 4.47 -27.13 -6.09
N THR A 229 4.85 -28.40 -6.33
CA THR A 229 3.91 -29.51 -6.60
C THR A 229 2.79 -29.29 -7.64
N GLN A 230 3.08 -28.80 -8.86
CA GLN A 230 2.12 -28.74 -9.99
C GLN A 230 0.68 -28.39 -9.56
N GLY A 231 0.56 -27.41 -8.66
CA GLY A 231 -0.69 -27.03 -8.01
C GLY A 231 -1.27 -25.77 -8.64
N TYR A 232 -2.54 -25.51 -8.37
CA TYR A 232 -3.12 -24.20 -8.56
C TYR A 232 -3.57 -23.65 -7.22
N VAL A 233 -3.50 -22.32 -7.08
CA VAL A 233 -4.09 -21.56 -6.00
C VAL A 233 -5.21 -20.70 -6.58
N VAL A 234 -6.32 -20.62 -5.86
CA VAL A 234 -7.37 -19.64 -6.16
C VAL A 234 -7.12 -18.45 -5.27
N VAL A 235 -6.99 -17.28 -5.87
CA VAL A 235 -6.81 -16.02 -5.16
C VAL A 235 -8.15 -15.61 -4.57
N GLU A 236 -8.20 -15.39 -3.26
CA GLU A 236 -9.40 -15.01 -2.52
C GLU A 236 -9.17 -13.68 -1.80
N PRO A 237 -10.21 -12.87 -1.56
CA PRO A 237 -10.06 -11.67 -0.76
C PRO A 237 -9.79 -12.05 0.71
N ALA A 238 -8.93 -11.29 1.37
CA ALA A 238 -8.60 -11.43 2.80
C ALA A 238 -9.69 -10.81 3.70
N TYR A 239 -10.95 -11.00 3.34
CA TYR A 239 -12.09 -10.62 4.15
C TYR A 239 -13.33 -11.45 3.76
N PRO A 240 -14.24 -11.72 4.70
CA PRO A 240 -15.48 -12.41 4.37
C PRO A 240 -16.32 -11.58 3.38
N VAL A 241 -16.55 -12.13 2.17
CA VAL A 241 -17.41 -11.48 1.16
C VAL A 241 -18.88 -11.52 1.58
N HIS A 242 -19.25 -12.45 2.46
CA HIS A 242 -20.62 -12.58 2.97
C HIS A 242 -20.80 -11.72 4.22
N LYS A 243 -21.49 -10.59 4.08
CA LYS A 243 -22.08 -9.91 5.24
C LYS A 243 -23.09 -10.87 5.89
N PRO A 244 -23.06 -11.09 7.21
CA PRO A 244 -24.13 -11.82 7.86
C PRO A 244 -25.44 -11.11 7.53
N SER A 245 -26.36 -11.81 6.87
CA SER A 245 -27.70 -11.29 6.62
C SER A 245 -28.26 -10.84 7.96
N LYS A 246 -28.66 -9.57 8.09
CA LYS A 246 -29.42 -9.10 9.26
C LYS A 246 -30.46 -10.18 9.55
N LYS A 247 -30.36 -10.85 10.70
CA LYS A 247 -31.48 -11.64 11.20
C LYS A 247 -32.65 -10.66 11.17
N ALA A 248 -33.68 -10.98 10.38
CA ALA A 248 -34.94 -10.29 10.47
C ALA A 248 -35.31 -10.32 11.95
N VAL A 249 -35.28 -9.14 12.59
CA VAL A 249 -35.76 -9.00 13.95
C VAL A 249 -37.23 -9.40 13.86
N GLY A 250 -37.52 -10.60 14.37
CA GLY A 250 -38.84 -11.18 14.35
C GLY A 250 -39.83 -10.19 14.94
N ALA A 251 -40.97 -10.08 14.28
CA ALA A 251 -42.14 -9.43 14.83
C ALA A 251 -42.40 -9.95 16.25
N ILE A 252 -42.55 -9.01 17.19
CA ILE A 252 -43.34 -9.20 18.41
C ILE A 252 -44.24 -7.97 18.50
#